data_AF-A0A498AER2-F1
#
_entry.id   AF-A0A498AER2-F1
#
_cell.length_a   1.000
_cell.length_b   1.000
_cell.length_c   1.000
_cell.angle_alpha   90.00
_cell.angle_beta   90.00
_cell.angle_gamma   90.00
#
_symmetry.space_group_name_H-M   'P 1'
#
loop_
_entity.id
_entity.type
_entity.pdbx_description
1 polymer ?
#
loop_
_entity_poly.entity_id
_entity_poly.type
_entity_poly.pdbx_seq_one_letter_code
_entity_poly.pdbx_strand_id
1 'polypeptide(L)'
;MSIYTHGGDLAAYVIVAGEGNALTLGAGAALDAWNTRTGGEQLTDLTALDGAPLAAIVSSDGTDGFAPGQIAPYKAPLPAVWLGEAGNPAAPRVLSLTVDMPDLISQVGQAATDAQRAAEAAAASAAELAASSSVDGHEAAADPHPQYLTPERGDGRYLAAKPPPSAPLTEAREVFDFTSTPASSDADMRQVYVTHNGVRRLVAWLNERGYYRAEQVSGALYDAPLVSITAHNGTGRALQIQQRGADNVRRDVGGIDKDGRVVTTDQAWVAPAAVDPGATGKYVAKTGGSLDPLGVRFDSNDIVRMRGRLTYTASTVSGEVMFTLPAGYAPTRDRMLIAPVSNGAASTIEVMTTGAVIVRRPNTGAPSDISFDDLTYHR
;
A
#
# COMPACT_ATOMS: atom_id res chain seq x y z
N MET A 1 30.88 -3.20 -26.18
CA MET A 1 30.47 -2.81 -27.54
C MET A 1 30.40 -4.09 -28.34
N SER A 2 29.24 -4.44 -28.89
CA SER A 2 29.07 -5.69 -29.63
C SER A 2 29.77 -5.56 -30.99
N ILE A 3 30.52 -6.58 -31.39
CA ILE A 3 31.24 -6.64 -32.66
C ILE A 3 30.67 -7.83 -33.44
N TYR A 4 30.28 -7.60 -34.69
CA TYR A 4 29.59 -8.57 -35.54
C TYR A 4 30.48 -8.97 -36.71
N THR A 5 30.52 -10.26 -37.07
CA THR A 5 31.27 -10.74 -38.23
C THR A 5 30.45 -10.57 -39.51
N HIS A 6 31.07 -9.98 -40.52
CA HIS A 6 30.57 -9.76 -41.87
C HIS A 6 31.52 -10.40 -42.89
N GLY A 7 31.07 -10.58 -44.13
CA GLY A 7 31.87 -11.19 -45.19
C GLY A 7 31.82 -12.73 -45.16
N GLY A 8 32.65 -13.38 -45.99
CA GLY A 8 32.57 -14.83 -46.21
C GLY A 8 31.52 -15.25 -47.25
N ASP A 9 31.48 -16.55 -47.56
CA ASP A 9 30.82 -17.12 -48.75
C ASP A 9 29.34 -16.75 -48.96
N LEU A 10 28.61 -16.36 -47.90
CA LEU A 10 27.19 -16.00 -47.96
C LEU A 10 26.91 -14.51 -48.21
N ALA A 11 27.87 -13.62 -47.92
CA ALA A 11 27.77 -12.18 -48.21
C ALA A 11 28.41 -11.79 -49.55
N ALA A 12 29.10 -12.72 -50.21
CA ALA A 12 29.79 -12.49 -51.49
C ALA A 12 28.87 -12.56 -52.73
N TYR A 13 27.59 -12.90 -52.57
CA TYR A 13 26.69 -13.08 -53.70
C TYR A 13 25.76 -11.88 -53.91
N VAL A 14 26.02 -11.21 -55.03
CA VAL A 14 25.10 -10.42 -55.87
C VAL A 14 25.08 -8.90 -55.63
N ILE A 15 26.01 -8.19 -56.28
CA ILE A 15 25.71 -6.85 -56.83
C ILE A 15 25.00 -7.10 -58.18
N VAL A 16 23.67 -6.93 -58.25
CA VAL A 16 22.87 -7.30 -59.43
C VAL A 16 23.18 -6.43 -60.66
N ALA A 17 23.42 -7.08 -61.81
CA ALA A 17 22.78 -6.73 -63.09
C ALA A 17 22.67 -7.96 -64.04
N GLY A 18 21.49 -8.59 -64.11
CA GLY A 18 21.02 -9.40 -65.25
C GLY A 18 21.55 -10.84 -65.41
N GLU A 19 20.72 -11.71 -66.04
CA GLU A 19 20.96 -13.15 -66.23
C GLU A 19 22.32 -13.48 -66.87
N GLY A 20 23.13 -14.29 -66.18
CA GLY A 20 24.26 -15.03 -66.75
C GLY A 20 25.66 -14.49 -66.49
N ASN A 21 25.84 -13.23 -66.05
CA ASN A 21 27.15 -12.66 -65.72
C ASN A 21 27.12 -12.03 -64.33
N ALA A 22 27.56 -12.76 -63.30
CA ALA A 22 27.71 -12.19 -61.97
C ALA A 22 28.76 -11.07 -62.01
N LEU A 23 28.37 -9.83 -61.69
CA LEU A 23 29.32 -8.76 -61.43
C LEU A 23 29.99 -9.07 -60.09
N THR A 24 31.27 -9.44 -60.15
CA THR A 24 32.14 -9.58 -58.98
C THR A 24 32.82 -8.24 -58.71
N LEU A 25 33.19 -8.00 -57.44
CA LEU A 25 34.14 -6.94 -57.15
C LEU A 25 35.45 -7.24 -57.88
N GLY A 26 36.13 -6.19 -58.36
CA GLY A 26 37.47 -6.35 -58.91
C GLY A 26 38.44 -6.78 -57.81
N ALA A 27 39.37 -7.68 -58.13
CA ALA A 27 40.46 -8.05 -57.23
C ALA A 27 41.16 -6.79 -56.65
N GLY A 28 41.29 -6.72 -55.32
CA GLY A 28 41.89 -5.57 -54.65
C GLY A 28 41.02 -4.32 -54.56
N ALA A 29 39.72 -4.36 -54.90
CA ALA A 29 38.82 -3.24 -54.72
C ALA A 29 38.67 -2.87 -53.23
N ALA A 30 38.86 -1.58 -52.92
CA ALA A 30 38.68 -1.03 -51.59
C ALA A 30 37.23 -0.54 -51.38
N LEU A 31 36.67 -0.83 -50.21
CA LEU A 31 35.31 -0.51 -49.82
C LEU A 31 35.28 0.20 -48.46
N ASP A 32 34.38 1.16 -48.35
CA ASP A 32 34.03 1.83 -47.09
C ASP A 32 32.74 1.23 -46.52
N ALA A 33 32.68 1.05 -45.19
CA ALA A 33 31.48 0.63 -44.48
C ALA A 33 30.72 1.84 -43.92
N TRP A 34 29.40 1.81 -44.00
CA TRP A 34 28.53 2.91 -43.59
C TRP A 34 27.36 2.42 -42.75
N ASN A 35 26.87 3.28 -41.85
CA ASN A 35 25.71 2.96 -41.02
C ASN A 35 24.34 3.12 -41.74
N THR A 36 24.31 3.71 -42.94
CA THR A 36 23.09 3.92 -43.73
C THR A 36 23.35 3.75 -45.23
N ARG A 37 22.28 3.53 -46.01
CA ARG A 37 22.36 3.33 -47.48
C ARG A 37 22.80 4.57 -48.25
N THR A 38 22.39 5.75 -47.80
CA THR A 38 22.69 7.05 -48.41
C THR A 38 22.97 8.07 -47.31
N GLY A 39 24.06 8.82 -47.40
CA GLY A 39 24.50 9.73 -46.34
C GLY A 39 25.15 8.99 -45.16
N GLY A 40 24.90 9.44 -43.93
CA GLY A 40 25.37 8.77 -42.71
C GLY A 40 26.87 8.91 -42.41
N GLU A 41 27.32 8.11 -41.45
CA GLU A 41 28.70 8.09 -40.97
C GLU A 41 29.43 6.85 -41.49
N GLN A 42 30.67 7.04 -41.90
CA GLN A 42 31.58 5.95 -42.26
C GLN A 42 32.06 5.27 -40.97
N LEU A 43 31.97 3.95 -40.93
CA LEU A 43 32.46 3.13 -39.84
C LEU A 43 33.97 2.93 -40.04
N THR A 44 34.77 3.45 -39.12
CA THR A 44 36.25 3.37 -39.16
C THR A 44 36.83 2.41 -38.12
N ASP A 45 35.99 1.90 -37.22
CA ASP A 45 36.34 0.95 -36.16
C ASP A 45 36.17 -0.51 -36.62
N LEU A 46 36.62 -0.79 -37.85
CA LEU A 46 36.60 -2.13 -38.43
C LEU A 46 37.80 -2.94 -37.94
N THR A 47 37.62 -4.25 -37.81
CA THR A 47 38.71 -5.16 -37.43
C THR A 47 38.72 -6.42 -38.28
N ALA A 48 39.89 -7.02 -38.47
CA ALA A 48 40.02 -8.34 -39.04
C ALA A 48 39.53 -9.40 -38.04
N LEU A 49 39.40 -10.65 -38.47
CA LEU A 49 38.87 -11.73 -37.63
C LEU A 49 39.68 -11.93 -36.33
N ASP A 50 40.99 -11.71 -36.40
CA ASP A 50 41.96 -11.77 -35.29
C ASP A 50 41.95 -10.53 -34.38
N GLY A 51 41.18 -9.50 -34.72
CA GLY A 51 41.06 -8.25 -33.96
C GLY A 51 42.01 -7.13 -34.41
N ALA A 52 42.85 -7.34 -35.43
CA ALA A 52 43.70 -6.28 -35.97
C ALA A 52 42.83 -5.16 -36.60
N PRO A 53 43.13 -3.86 -36.38
CA PRO A 53 42.39 -2.78 -37.03
C PRO A 53 42.45 -2.86 -38.57
N LEU A 54 41.31 -2.69 -39.22
CA LEU A 54 41.19 -2.61 -40.68
C LEU A 54 40.97 -1.17 -41.10
N ALA A 55 41.92 -0.61 -41.85
CA ALA A 55 41.81 0.75 -42.39
C ALA A 55 40.79 0.86 -43.53
N ALA A 56 40.58 -0.24 -44.27
CA ALA A 56 39.58 -0.36 -45.32
C ALA A 56 39.23 -1.85 -45.51
N ILE A 57 38.04 -2.12 -46.06
CA ILE A 57 37.68 -3.48 -46.50
C ILE A 57 38.21 -3.64 -47.92
N VAL A 58 39.08 -4.62 -48.14
CA VAL A 58 39.65 -4.88 -49.47
C VAL A 58 39.18 -6.25 -49.93
N SER A 59 38.60 -6.32 -51.13
CA SER A 59 38.28 -7.61 -51.74
C SER A 59 39.57 -8.34 -52.11
N SER A 60 39.63 -9.63 -51.82
CA SER A 60 40.74 -10.52 -52.11
C SER A 60 41.24 -10.40 -53.55
N ASP A 61 42.56 -10.48 -53.71
CA ASP A 61 43.25 -10.59 -55.00
C ASP A 61 43.61 -12.04 -55.36
N GLY A 62 43.22 -13.01 -54.53
CA GLY A 62 43.57 -14.42 -54.67
C GLY A 62 44.78 -14.87 -53.86
N THR A 63 45.51 -13.97 -53.19
CA THR A 63 46.73 -14.32 -52.44
C THR A 63 46.48 -14.68 -50.97
N ASP A 64 45.32 -14.33 -50.44
CA ASP A 64 44.92 -14.47 -49.04
C ASP A 64 44.09 -15.75 -48.75
N GLY A 65 43.96 -16.64 -49.74
CA GLY A 65 43.20 -17.88 -49.64
C GLY A 65 41.71 -17.74 -50.01
N PHE A 66 41.25 -16.54 -50.35
CA PHE A 66 39.92 -16.32 -50.94
C PHE A 66 39.99 -16.20 -52.47
N ALA A 67 38.87 -16.42 -53.16
CA ALA A 67 38.83 -16.22 -54.60
C ALA A 67 38.91 -14.71 -54.94
N PRO A 68 39.58 -14.31 -56.04
CA PRO A 68 39.65 -12.92 -56.46
C PRO A 68 38.27 -12.25 -56.50
N GLY A 69 38.14 -11.10 -55.84
CA GLY A 69 36.89 -10.35 -55.72
C GLY A 69 36.00 -10.74 -54.52
N GLN A 70 36.34 -11.76 -53.73
CA GLN A 70 35.63 -12.06 -52.49
C GLN A 70 36.05 -11.12 -51.36
N ILE A 71 35.11 -10.78 -50.46
CA ILE A 71 35.43 -10.03 -49.25
C ILE A 71 35.76 -11.01 -48.13
N ALA A 72 37.00 -10.97 -47.62
CA ALA A 72 37.40 -11.76 -46.46
C ALA A 72 36.56 -11.39 -45.22
N PRO A 73 36.33 -12.33 -44.28
CA PRO A 73 35.59 -12.05 -43.06
C PRO A 73 36.21 -10.88 -42.27
N TYR A 74 35.37 -9.93 -41.88
CA TYR A 74 35.75 -8.77 -41.07
C TYR A 74 34.71 -8.52 -39.99
N LYS A 75 35.05 -7.67 -39.03
CA LYS A 75 34.26 -7.37 -37.85
C LYS A 75 33.87 -5.89 -37.85
N ALA A 76 32.59 -5.60 -37.63
CA ALA A 76 32.02 -4.25 -37.59
C ALA A 76 31.13 -4.05 -36.35
N PRO A 77 30.89 -2.80 -35.89
CA PRO A 77 30.14 -2.54 -34.66
C PRO A 77 28.61 -2.68 -34.79
N LEU A 78 28.10 -2.85 -36.01
CA LEU A 78 26.66 -2.92 -36.29
C LEU A 78 26.30 -4.25 -36.95
N PRO A 79 25.13 -4.85 -36.66
CA PRO A 79 24.71 -6.11 -37.26
C PRO A 79 24.37 -5.99 -38.76
N ALA A 80 24.19 -4.77 -39.25
CA ALA A 80 23.92 -4.43 -40.64
C ALA A 80 24.76 -3.22 -41.01
N VAL A 81 25.56 -3.35 -42.08
CA VAL A 81 26.39 -2.26 -42.61
C VAL A 81 26.17 -2.12 -44.11
N TRP A 82 26.43 -0.93 -44.65
CA TRP A 82 26.31 -0.64 -46.07
C TRP A 82 27.69 -0.44 -46.68
N LEU A 83 28.05 -1.25 -47.67
CA LEU A 83 29.35 -1.22 -48.34
C LEU A 83 29.26 -0.39 -49.61
N GLY A 84 30.13 0.62 -49.74
CA GLY A 84 30.26 1.46 -50.93
C GLY A 84 31.71 1.54 -51.41
N GLU A 85 31.90 2.10 -52.61
CA GLU A 85 33.23 2.38 -53.15
C GLU A 85 34.03 3.31 -52.21
N ALA A 86 35.28 2.92 -51.91
CA ALA A 86 36.10 3.67 -50.98
C ALA A 86 36.37 5.11 -51.47
N GLY A 87 36.25 6.08 -50.57
CA GLY A 87 36.46 7.50 -50.85
C GLY A 87 35.34 8.16 -51.66
N ASN A 88 34.28 7.44 -52.01
CA ASN A 88 33.14 7.96 -52.76
C ASN A 88 31.83 7.86 -51.93
N PRO A 89 31.54 8.85 -51.06
CA PRO A 89 30.37 8.79 -50.18
C PRO A 89 29.03 8.80 -50.95
N ALA A 90 29.04 9.20 -52.23
CA ALA A 90 27.87 9.21 -53.11
C ALA A 90 27.67 7.90 -53.90
N ALA A 91 28.60 6.95 -53.82
CA ALA A 91 28.49 5.67 -54.52
C ALA A 91 27.26 4.88 -54.04
N PRO A 92 26.59 4.13 -54.94
CA PRO A 92 25.59 3.15 -54.55
C PRO A 92 26.17 2.16 -53.53
N ARG A 93 25.42 1.88 -52.46
CA ARG A 93 25.85 0.98 -51.39
C ARG A 93 25.03 -0.30 -51.35
N VAL A 94 25.68 -1.39 -50.97
CA VAL A 94 25.09 -2.73 -50.84
C VAL A 94 25.02 -3.12 -49.37
N LEU A 95 23.89 -3.71 -48.96
CA LEU A 95 23.69 -4.14 -47.58
C LEU A 95 24.51 -5.40 -47.29
N SER A 96 25.36 -5.35 -46.28
CA SER A 96 26.03 -6.49 -45.67
C SER A 96 25.39 -6.77 -44.30
N LEU A 97 24.80 -7.95 -44.17
CA LEU A 97 24.25 -8.44 -42.91
C LEU A 97 25.23 -9.40 -42.25
N THR A 98 25.32 -9.34 -40.93
CA THR A 98 26.13 -10.29 -40.17
C THR A 98 25.58 -11.71 -40.33
N VAL A 99 26.50 -12.68 -40.37
CA VAL A 99 26.20 -14.12 -40.39
C VAL A 99 26.26 -14.77 -39.00
N ASP A 100 26.57 -14.00 -37.95
CA ASP A 100 26.76 -14.46 -36.56
C ASP A 100 25.45 -14.76 -35.80
N MET A 101 24.53 -15.47 -36.45
CA MET A 101 23.38 -16.11 -35.80
C MET A 101 23.79 -17.04 -34.62
N PRO A 102 24.87 -17.84 -34.68
CA PRO A 102 25.27 -18.73 -33.58
C PRO A 102 25.70 -18.00 -32.30
N ASP A 103 26.34 -16.83 -32.45
CA ASP A 103 26.78 -16.03 -31.31
C ASP A 103 25.60 -15.33 -30.63
N LEU A 104 24.59 -14.91 -31.40
CA LEU A 104 23.32 -14.44 -30.85
C LEU A 104 22.60 -15.54 -30.07
N ILE A 105 22.56 -16.77 -30.57
CA ILE A 105 21.96 -17.90 -29.85
C ILE A 105 22.74 -18.20 -28.56
N SER A 106 24.07 -18.18 -28.62
CA SER A 106 24.92 -18.40 -27.45
C SER A 106 24.77 -17.29 -26.41
N GLN A 107 24.68 -16.03 -26.84
CA GLN A 107 24.41 -14.87 -25.97
C GLN A 107 23.02 -14.95 -25.33
N VAL A 108 22.00 -15.34 -26.09
CA VAL A 108 20.63 -15.54 -25.58
C VAL A 108 20.61 -16.69 -24.58
N GLY A 109 21.31 -17.80 -24.85
CA GLY A 109 21.45 -18.93 -23.92
C GLY A 109 22.16 -18.55 -22.62
N GLN A 110 23.23 -17.76 -22.71
CA GLN A 110 23.93 -17.24 -21.54
C GLN A 110 23.04 -16.28 -20.73
N ALA A 111 22.36 -15.35 -21.40
CA ALA A 111 21.44 -14.42 -20.74
C ALA A 111 20.27 -15.14 -20.05
N ALA A 112 19.73 -16.20 -20.66
CA ALA A 112 18.69 -17.02 -20.05
C ALA A 112 19.22 -17.77 -18.80
N THR A 113 20.43 -18.31 -18.86
CA THR A 113 21.10 -18.97 -17.73
C THR A 113 21.39 -17.98 -16.59
N ASP A 114 21.78 -16.76 -16.92
CA ASP A 114 22.04 -15.70 -15.93
C ASP A 114 20.74 -15.23 -15.28
N ALA A 115 19.66 -15.06 -16.06
CA ALA A 115 18.34 -14.71 -15.56
C ALA A 115 17.77 -15.80 -14.64
N GLN A 116 17.95 -17.08 -14.99
CA GLN A 116 17.55 -18.20 -14.14
C GLN A 116 18.29 -18.18 -12.79
N ARG A 117 19.62 -18.02 -12.81
CA ARG A 117 20.43 -17.93 -11.59
C ARG A 117 20.03 -16.74 -10.70
N ALA A 118 19.71 -15.60 -11.31
CA ALA A 118 19.22 -14.43 -10.58
C ALA A 118 17.85 -14.67 -9.93
N ALA A 119 16.94 -15.35 -10.63
CA ALA A 119 15.63 -15.73 -10.09
C ALA A 119 15.74 -16.72 -8.92
N GLU A 120 16.62 -17.71 -9.02
CA GLU A 120 16.90 -18.68 -7.95
C GLU A 120 17.49 -17.99 -6.70
N ALA A 121 18.43 -17.06 -6.88
CA ALA A 121 18.99 -16.27 -5.78
C ALA A 121 17.95 -15.35 -5.11
N ALA A 122 17.06 -14.74 -5.90
CA ALA A 122 15.97 -13.91 -5.38
C ALA A 122 14.96 -14.75 -4.59
N ALA A 123 14.60 -15.94 -5.08
CA ALA A 123 13.71 -16.86 -4.38
C ALA A 123 14.31 -17.34 -3.04
N ALA A 124 15.60 -17.65 -3.01
CA ALA A 124 16.30 -18.01 -1.77
C ALA A 124 16.30 -16.85 -0.76
N SER A 125 16.58 -15.62 -1.21
CA SER A 125 16.55 -14.42 -0.37
C SER A 125 15.14 -14.14 0.18
N ALA A 126 14.10 -14.33 -0.64
CA ALA A 126 12.72 -14.17 -0.22
C ALA A 126 12.30 -15.21 0.83
N ALA A 127 12.75 -16.46 0.68
CA ALA A 127 12.51 -17.51 1.67
C ALA A 127 13.21 -17.21 3.01
N GLU A 128 14.45 -16.71 2.98
CA GLU A 128 15.17 -16.28 4.18
C GLU A 128 14.50 -15.09 4.88
N LEU A 129 14.01 -14.12 4.10
CA LEU A 129 13.26 -12.98 4.64
C LEU A 129 11.92 -13.44 5.25
N ALA A 130 11.20 -14.35 4.60
CA ALA A 130 9.96 -14.92 5.12
C ALA A 130 10.20 -15.71 6.42
N ALA A 131 11.28 -16.49 6.50
CA ALA A 131 11.66 -17.22 7.71
C ALA A 131 12.05 -16.26 8.85
N SER A 132 12.87 -15.25 8.58
CA SER A 132 13.34 -14.28 9.59
C SER A 132 12.26 -13.28 10.04
N SER A 133 11.26 -13.02 9.20
CA SER A 133 10.10 -12.18 9.56
C SER A 133 8.91 -12.95 10.14
N SER A 134 8.97 -14.29 10.16
CA SER A 134 7.95 -15.10 10.83
C SER A 134 8.09 -14.99 12.34
N VAL A 135 6.95 -14.86 13.04
CA VAL A 135 6.92 -14.83 14.52
C VAL A 135 7.52 -16.11 15.10
N ASP A 136 7.18 -17.27 14.54
CA ASP A 136 7.72 -18.56 14.98
C ASP A 136 9.25 -18.66 14.82
N GLY A 137 9.80 -18.16 13.70
CA GLY A 137 11.26 -18.10 13.50
C GLY A 137 11.94 -17.13 14.47
N HIS A 138 11.25 -16.03 14.80
CA HIS A 138 11.69 -15.03 15.75
C HIS A 138 11.64 -15.53 17.21
N GLU A 139 10.69 -16.43 17.53
CA GLU A 139 10.56 -17.09 18.84
C GLU A 139 11.51 -18.29 19.01
N ALA A 140 11.88 -18.97 17.92
CA ALA A 140 12.79 -20.12 17.94
C ALA A 140 14.28 -19.75 18.00
N ALA A 141 14.66 -18.50 17.67
CA ALA A 141 16.03 -18.02 17.77
C ALA A 141 16.44 -17.79 19.24
N ALA A 142 17.60 -18.32 19.66
CA ALA A 142 18.07 -18.27 21.04
C ALA A 142 18.24 -16.84 21.60
N ASP A 143 18.45 -15.85 20.72
CA ASP A 143 18.26 -14.42 20.90
C ASP A 143 18.47 -13.78 19.51
N PRO A 144 17.43 -13.23 18.84
CA PRO A 144 17.56 -12.66 17.50
C PRO A 144 18.28 -11.29 17.49
N HIS A 145 18.70 -10.78 18.65
CA HIS A 145 19.24 -9.44 18.81
C HIS A 145 20.65 -9.35 19.43
N PRO A 146 21.63 -10.20 19.08
CA PRO A 146 22.94 -10.21 19.73
C PRO A 146 23.72 -8.89 19.53
N GLN A 147 23.45 -8.17 18.44
CA GLN A 147 24.07 -6.88 18.09
C GLN A 147 23.57 -5.68 18.91
N TYR A 148 22.43 -5.82 19.61
CA TYR A 148 21.93 -4.80 20.52
C TYR A 148 22.50 -4.95 21.95
N LEU A 149 23.32 -5.99 22.17
CA LEU A 149 23.98 -6.29 23.44
C LEU A 149 25.52 -6.18 23.34
N THR A 150 26.07 -5.31 22.49
CA THR A 150 27.50 -4.97 22.66
C THR A 150 27.64 -4.01 23.85
N PRO A 151 28.53 -4.29 24.82
CA PRO A 151 28.76 -3.41 25.96
C PRO A 151 29.05 -1.96 25.57
N GLU A 152 29.61 -1.73 24.38
CA GLU A 152 29.94 -0.38 23.88
C GLU A 152 28.78 0.38 23.21
N ARG A 153 27.72 -0.28 22.70
CA ARG A 153 26.50 0.40 22.21
C ARG A 153 25.42 0.56 23.28
N GLY A 154 25.61 -0.07 24.45
CA GLY A 154 25.00 0.33 25.71
C GLY A 154 25.51 1.69 26.18
N ASP A 155 25.41 2.70 25.31
CA ASP A 155 25.69 4.09 25.61
C ASP A 155 24.78 4.49 26.78
N GLY A 156 25.35 5.08 27.85
CA GLY A 156 24.61 5.49 29.04
C GLY A 156 23.46 6.48 28.77
N ARG A 157 23.31 6.93 27.52
CA ARG A 157 22.16 7.68 26.99
C ARG A 157 20.92 6.83 26.69
N TYR A 158 21.08 5.52 26.49
CA TYR A 158 20.01 4.51 26.35
C TYR A 158 19.89 3.59 27.57
N LEU A 159 20.49 3.96 28.71
CA LEU A 159 19.83 3.64 29.98
C LEU A 159 18.47 4.32 29.89
N ALA A 160 17.48 3.57 29.42
CA ALA A 160 16.12 3.84 29.75
C ALA A 160 16.17 4.05 31.27
N ALA A 161 15.92 5.27 31.69
CA ALA A 161 15.26 5.50 32.95
C ALA A 161 13.83 4.90 32.86
N LYS A 162 13.70 3.64 32.45
CA LYS A 162 12.87 2.71 33.16
C LYS A 162 13.60 2.58 34.50
N PRO A 163 13.16 3.31 35.56
CA PRO A 163 13.37 2.74 36.88
C PRO A 163 13.06 1.23 36.78
N PRO A 164 13.85 0.35 37.42
CA PRO A 164 13.56 -1.08 37.42
C PRO A 164 12.05 -1.23 37.57
N PRO A 165 11.36 -2.05 36.74
CA PRO A 165 9.91 -2.19 36.80
C PRO A 165 9.60 -2.26 38.26
N SER A 166 8.96 -1.20 38.78
CA SER A 166 8.82 -1.06 40.23
C SER A 166 8.25 -2.38 40.65
N ALA A 167 8.93 -3.09 41.56
CA ALA A 167 8.44 -4.36 42.07
C ALA A 167 6.93 -4.21 42.24
N PRO A 168 6.11 -5.15 41.72
CA PRO A 168 4.66 -5.02 41.70
C PRO A 168 4.25 -4.37 43.00
N LEU A 169 3.62 -3.20 42.89
CA LEU A 169 3.38 -2.36 44.04
C LEU A 169 2.71 -3.22 45.12
N THR A 170 3.45 -3.55 46.17
CA THR A 170 2.95 -4.39 47.26
C THR A 170 1.86 -3.65 48.04
N GLU A 171 1.79 -2.34 47.83
CA GLU A 171 0.81 -1.38 48.30
C GLU A 171 0.68 -0.26 47.26
N ALA A 172 -0.52 0.28 47.06
CA ALA A 172 -0.72 1.40 46.15
C ALA A 172 0.22 2.57 46.50
N ARG A 173 0.95 3.10 45.50
CA ARG A 173 1.87 4.23 45.69
C ARG A 173 1.16 5.50 46.18
N GLU A 174 -0.12 5.61 45.89
CA GLU A 174 -0.98 6.69 46.34
C GLU A 174 -2.42 6.16 46.38
N VAL A 175 -3.04 6.19 47.57
CA VAL A 175 -4.45 5.85 47.77
C VAL A 175 -5.20 7.15 48.06
N PHE A 176 -6.25 7.41 47.29
CA PHE A 176 -7.10 8.58 47.48
C PHE A 176 -8.41 8.17 48.13
N ASP A 177 -8.48 8.32 49.44
CA ASP A 177 -9.71 8.20 50.20
C ASP A 177 -10.32 9.58 50.41
N PHE A 178 -11.40 9.87 49.68
CA PHE A 178 -12.17 11.10 49.91
C PHE A 178 -13.06 10.90 51.15
N THR A 179 -12.58 11.33 52.31
CA THR A 179 -13.37 11.33 53.56
C THR A 179 -14.43 12.43 53.59
N SER A 180 -14.33 13.41 52.67
CA SER A 180 -15.34 14.44 52.44
C SER A 180 -15.18 15.06 51.04
N THR A 181 -16.26 15.67 50.53
CA THR A 181 -16.25 16.43 49.27
C THR A 181 -15.51 17.76 49.46
N PRO A 182 -14.54 18.14 48.61
CA PRO A 182 -13.88 19.44 48.70
C PRO A 182 -14.86 20.59 48.52
N ALA A 183 -14.50 21.77 49.04
CA ALA A 183 -15.36 22.94 49.00
C ALA A 183 -15.58 23.40 47.55
N SER A 184 -16.77 23.86 47.21
CA SER A 184 -17.11 24.37 45.86
C SER A 184 -16.36 25.66 45.47
N SER A 185 -15.52 26.18 46.35
CA SER A 185 -14.61 27.31 46.09
C SER A 185 -13.26 26.87 45.51
N ASP A 186 -12.94 25.58 45.58
CA ASP A 186 -11.66 25.05 45.08
C ASP A 186 -11.80 24.76 43.58
N ALA A 187 -11.06 25.52 42.75
CA ALA A 187 -11.09 25.31 41.30
C ALA A 187 -10.56 23.91 40.92
N ASP A 188 -9.52 23.45 41.64
CA ASP A 188 -8.86 22.17 41.44
C ASP A 188 -8.73 21.39 42.74
N MET A 189 -9.15 20.13 42.74
CA MET A 189 -8.96 19.17 43.83
C MET A 189 -7.51 18.73 43.97
N ARG A 190 -6.74 18.76 42.86
CA ARG A 190 -5.32 18.40 42.83
C ARG A 190 -4.64 19.11 41.67
N GLN A 191 -3.45 19.64 41.90
CA GLN A 191 -2.58 20.17 40.86
C GLN A 191 -1.22 19.47 40.94
N VAL A 192 -0.69 19.07 39.79
CA VAL A 192 0.61 18.41 39.64
C VAL A 192 1.51 19.33 38.84
N TYR A 193 2.65 19.68 39.42
CA TYR A 193 3.62 20.59 38.84
C TYR A 193 4.92 19.87 38.49
N VAL A 194 5.55 20.28 37.39
CA VAL A 194 6.90 19.85 37.00
C VAL A 194 7.76 21.08 36.79
N THR A 195 9.02 21.03 37.26
CA THR A 195 10.01 22.06 36.98
C THR A 195 10.80 21.67 35.74
N HIS A 196 10.73 22.50 34.68
CA HIS A 196 11.45 22.31 33.43
C HIS A 196 12.26 23.57 33.11
N ASN A 197 13.57 23.43 32.85
CA ASN A 197 14.51 24.55 32.67
C ASN A 197 14.44 25.60 33.79
N GLY A 198 14.32 25.15 35.05
CA GLY A 198 14.20 26.03 36.21
C GLY A 198 12.83 26.70 36.38
N VAL A 199 11.86 26.45 35.49
CA VAL A 199 10.52 27.03 35.56
C VAL A 199 9.51 25.97 36.00
N ARG A 200 8.81 26.22 37.11
CA ARG A 200 7.71 25.37 37.59
C ARG A 200 6.46 25.59 36.73
N ARG A 201 5.93 24.51 36.14
CA ARG A 201 4.76 24.50 35.26
C ARG A 201 3.70 23.54 35.77
N LEU A 202 2.43 23.91 35.67
CA LEU A 202 1.31 23.00 35.90
C LEU A 202 1.25 22.03 34.72
N VAL A 203 1.23 20.72 34.98
CA VAL A 203 1.21 19.71 33.90
C VAL A 203 -0.04 18.85 33.93
N ALA A 204 -0.66 18.67 35.10
CA ALA A 204 -1.92 17.97 35.23
C ALA A 204 -2.70 18.48 36.46
N TRP A 205 -4.02 18.40 36.40
CA TRP A 205 -4.86 18.69 37.54
C TRP A 205 -6.17 17.87 37.51
N LEU A 206 -6.74 17.68 38.68
CA LEU A 206 -8.08 17.15 38.87
C LEU A 206 -8.95 18.31 39.32
N ASN A 207 -9.98 18.65 38.55
CA ASN A 207 -10.90 19.70 38.95
C ASN A 207 -11.90 19.22 40.01
N GLU A 208 -12.69 20.15 40.57
CA GLU A 208 -13.79 19.91 41.53
C GLU A 208 -14.79 18.80 41.14
N ARG A 209 -14.76 18.33 39.89
CA ARG A 209 -15.67 17.32 39.32
C ARG A 209 -14.98 15.99 39.04
N GLY A 210 -13.73 15.81 39.49
CA GLY A 210 -12.93 14.60 39.27
C GLY A 210 -12.48 14.40 37.83
N TYR A 211 -12.58 15.43 36.97
CA TYR A 211 -12.08 15.31 35.60
C TYR A 211 -10.58 15.56 35.56
N TYR A 212 -9.85 14.59 35.00
CA TYR A 212 -8.46 14.78 34.64
C TYR A 212 -8.33 15.84 33.54
N ARG A 213 -7.34 16.69 33.70
CA ARG A 213 -6.89 17.70 32.75
C ARG A 213 -5.37 17.67 32.70
N ALA A 214 -4.81 17.81 31.51
CA ALA A 214 -3.38 17.92 31.29
C ALA A 214 -3.11 18.98 30.22
N GLU A 215 -1.97 19.67 30.34
CA GLU A 215 -1.51 20.68 29.40
C GLU A 215 -0.19 20.22 28.77
N GLN A 216 -0.14 20.14 27.45
CA GLN A 216 1.10 19.88 26.71
C GLN A 216 1.78 21.21 26.40
N VAL A 217 3.00 21.36 26.89
CA VAL A 217 3.83 22.54 26.59
C VAL A 217 4.43 22.41 25.20
N SER A 218 4.22 23.42 24.35
CA SER A 218 4.85 23.47 23.02
C SER A 218 6.37 23.29 23.10
N GLY A 219 6.91 22.32 22.38
CA GLY A 219 8.34 21.99 22.35
C GLY A 219 8.82 21.01 23.43
N ALA A 220 7.95 20.51 24.32
CA ALA A 220 8.31 19.49 25.31
C ALA A 220 7.80 18.09 24.90
N LEU A 221 8.71 17.11 24.82
CA LEU A 221 8.43 15.69 24.53
C LEU A 221 7.98 14.93 25.78
N TYR A 222 6.93 15.42 26.44
CA TYR A 222 6.22 14.61 27.42
C TYR A 222 4.80 14.45 26.91
N ASP A 223 4.52 13.35 26.21
CA ASP A 223 3.18 12.77 26.30
C ASP A 223 2.96 12.50 27.78
N ALA A 224 1.78 12.80 28.31
CA ALA A 224 1.39 12.29 29.62
C ALA A 224 0.82 10.89 29.36
N PRO A 225 1.62 9.80 29.38
CA PRO A 225 1.04 8.47 29.29
C PRO A 225 0.15 8.30 30.51
N LEU A 226 -1.15 8.28 30.27
CA LEU A 226 -2.11 7.96 31.30
C LEU A 226 -2.05 6.45 31.50
N VAL A 227 -1.14 6.00 32.35
CA VAL A 227 -1.06 4.60 32.76
C VAL A 227 -2.12 4.39 33.83
N SER A 228 -3.28 3.88 33.44
CA SER A 228 -4.28 3.39 34.36
C SER A 228 -3.92 1.95 34.73
N ILE A 229 -3.49 1.72 35.98
CA ILE A 229 -3.34 0.36 36.53
C ILE A 229 -4.59 0.09 37.35
N THR A 230 -5.47 -0.74 36.82
CA THR A 230 -6.75 -1.07 37.45
C THR A 230 -6.71 -2.52 37.93
N ALA A 231 -6.97 -2.73 39.22
CA ALA A 231 -7.14 -4.08 39.77
C ALA A 231 -8.63 -4.45 39.69
N HIS A 232 -8.96 -5.54 38.99
CA HIS A 232 -10.35 -5.99 38.83
C HIS A 232 -10.62 -7.25 39.65
N ASN A 233 -11.45 -7.11 40.67
CA ASN A 233 -12.37 -8.17 41.06
C ASN A 233 -13.79 -7.65 40.75
N GLY A 234 -14.60 -8.43 40.03
CA GLY A 234 -16.02 -8.13 39.79
C GLY A 234 -16.43 -7.80 38.34
N THR A 235 -17.69 -7.34 38.20
CA THR A 235 -18.41 -7.09 36.93
C THR A 235 -18.31 -5.64 36.43
N GLY A 236 -17.41 -4.82 36.99
CA GLY A 236 -17.26 -3.39 36.67
C GLY A 236 -16.39 -3.07 35.45
N ARG A 237 -16.19 -1.77 35.19
CA ARG A 237 -15.28 -1.23 34.14
C ARG A 237 -13.96 -0.76 34.77
N ALA A 238 -12.87 -0.90 34.02
CA ALA A 238 -11.57 -0.28 34.32
C ALA A 238 -11.62 1.23 34.20
N LEU A 239 -12.28 1.71 33.15
CA LEU A 239 -12.53 3.11 32.92
C LEU A 239 -13.96 3.24 32.40
N GLN A 240 -14.74 4.14 32.99
CA GLN A 240 -16.08 4.45 32.53
C GLN A 240 -16.10 5.89 32.03
N ILE A 241 -16.41 6.06 30.76
CA ILE A 241 -16.56 7.37 30.14
C ILE A 241 -18.04 7.69 30.14
N GLN A 242 -18.40 8.85 30.70
CA GLN A 242 -19.77 9.34 30.69
C GLN A 242 -19.88 10.62 29.86
N GLN A 243 -20.92 10.70 29.03
CA GLN A 243 -21.30 11.90 28.30
C GLN A 243 -22.52 12.54 28.97
N ARG A 244 -22.52 13.86 29.09
CA ARG A 244 -23.68 14.64 29.55
C ARG A 244 -24.52 15.02 28.34
N GLY A 245 -25.77 14.57 28.30
CA GLY A 245 -26.72 14.90 27.23
C GLY A 245 -27.21 16.35 27.29
N ALA A 246 -27.95 16.77 26.25
CA ALA A 246 -28.60 18.08 26.20
C ALA A 246 -29.67 18.27 27.30
N ASP A 247 -30.18 17.18 27.83
CA ASP A 247 -31.06 17.11 29.00
C ASP A 247 -30.31 17.18 30.34
N ASN A 248 -29.00 17.42 30.31
CA ASN A 248 -28.13 17.48 31.47
C ASN A 248 -27.98 16.15 32.24
N VAL A 249 -28.41 15.01 31.67
CA VAL A 249 -28.26 13.68 32.26
C VAL A 249 -26.95 13.03 31.79
N ARG A 250 -26.20 12.43 32.73
CA ARG A 250 -24.99 11.65 32.42
C ARG A 250 -25.37 10.25 31.95
N ARG A 251 -24.79 9.80 30.86
CA ARG A 251 -24.97 8.45 30.29
C ARG A 251 -23.61 7.82 30.03
N ASP A 252 -23.53 6.53 30.23
CA ASP A 252 -22.33 5.75 29.94
C ASP A 252 -22.16 5.68 28.42
N VAL A 253 -20.96 6.00 27.95
CA VAL A 253 -20.64 6.04 26.52
C VAL A 253 -19.41 5.19 26.18
N GLY A 254 -18.97 4.34 27.10
CA GLY A 254 -17.88 3.41 26.88
C GLY A 254 -16.78 3.50 27.93
N GLY A 255 -15.54 3.21 27.50
CA GLY A 255 -14.34 3.23 28.32
C GLY A 255 -13.52 1.95 28.16
N ILE A 256 -13.00 1.40 29.24
CA ILE A 256 -12.21 0.17 29.24
C ILE A 256 -12.91 -0.84 30.14
N ASP A 257 -13.22 -2.02 29.63
CA ASP A 257 -13.86 -3.08 30.43
C ASP A 257 -12.88 -3.75 31.40
N LYS A 258 -13.37 -4.68 32.22
CA LYS A 258 -12.56 -5.43 33.19
C LYS A 258 -11.41 -6.25 32.57
N ASP A 259 -11.49 -6.54 31.27
CA ASP A 259 -10.50 -7.32 30.53
C ASP A 259 -9.52 -6.42 29.77
N GLY A 260 -9.58 -5.10 30.00
CA GLY A 260 -8.71 -4.13 29.33
C GLY A 260 -9.15 -3.78 27.91
N ARG A 261 -10.34 -4.19 27.47
CA ARG A 261 -10.82 -3.91 26.11
C ARG A 261 -11.46 -2.54 26.05
N VAL A 262 -11.15 -1.80 24.99
CA VAL A 262 -11.81 -0.52 24.70
C VAL A 262 -13.25 -0.81 24.29
N VAL A 263 -14.19 -0.37 25.12
CA VAL A 263 -15.60 -0.31 24.76
C VAL A 263 -15.86 1.05 24.16
N THR A 264 -16.12 1.07 22.86
CA THR A 264 -16.31 2.31 22.10
C THR A 264 -17.69 2.93 22.29
N THR A 265 -18.68 2.16 22.77
CA THR A 265 -20.00 2.68 23.17
C THR A 265 -20.79 1.75 24.08
N ASP A 266 -21.44 2.33 25.08
CA ASP A 266 -22.48 1.71 25.93
C ASP A 266 -23.88 2.24 25.62
N GLN A 267 -24.01 3.06 24.57
CA GLN A 267 -25.29 3.67 24.28
C GLN A 267 -26.32 2.61 23.88
N ALA A 268 -27.50 2.72 24.49
CA ALA A 268 -28.63 1.88 24.17
C ALA A 268 -28.99 2.03 22.69
N TRP A 269 -29.40 0.92 22.09
CA TRP A 269 -29.99 0.95 20.76
C TRP A 269 -31.34 1.65 20.81
N VAL A 270 -31.52 2.64 19.95
CA VAL A 270 -32.74 3.42 19.80
C VAL A 270 -33.44 2.98 18.52
N ALA A 271 -34.72 2.63 18.61
CA ALA A 271 -35.53 2.29 17.45
C ALA A 271 -35.71 3.51 16.52
N PRO A 272 -35.87 3.33 15.20
CA PRO A 272 -36.22 4.42 14.29
C PRO A 272 -37.47 5.19 14.73
N ALA A 273 -37.54 6.47 14.42
CA ALA A 273 -38.70 7.32 14.71
C ALA A 273 -39.97 6.85 13.98
N ALA A 274 -39.82 6.34 12.76
CA ALA A 274 -40.88 5.72 11.98
C ALA A 274 -40.27 4.75 10.95
N VAL A 275 -40.96 3.63 10.72
CA VAL A 275 -40.70 2.70 9.61
C VAL A 275 -41.84 2.87 8.60
N ASP A 276 -41.51 2.93 7.31
CA ASP A 276 -42.46 3.27 6.24
C ASP A 276 -43.25 4.57 6.52
N PRO A 277 -42.58 5.72 6.72
CA PRO A 277 -43.28 6.97 7.06
C PRO A 277 -44.24 7.44 5.96
N GLY A 278 -44.09 6.95 4.73
CA GLY A 278 -45.03 7.19 3.63
C GLY A 278 -46.29 6.33 3.69
N ALA A 279 -46.41 5.43 4.67
CA ALA A 279 -47.51 4.47 4.81
C ALA A 279 -47.79 3.66 3.54
N THR A 280 -46.73 3.29 2.82
CA THR A 280 -46.83 2.60 1.52
C THR A 280 -47.22 1.13 1.67
N GLY A 281 -47.06 0.55 2.86
CA GLY A 281 -47.16 -0.88 3.14
C GLY A 281 -45.96 -1.68 2.63
N LYS A 282 -44.93 -1.01 2.07
CA LYS A 282 -43.80 -1.67 1.43
C LYS A 282 -42.73 -2.09 2.41
N TYR A 283 -42.60 -1.41 3.55
CA TYR A 283 -41.46 -1.62 4.44
C TYR A 283 -41.92 -2.05 5.82
N VAL A 284 -41.35 -3.15 6.31
CA VAL A 284 -41.65 -3.70 7.64
C VAL A 284 -40.34 -4.00 8.34
N ALA A 285 -40.17 -3.50 9.57
CA ALA A 285 -39.03 -3.90 10.40
C ALA A 285 -39.12 -5.40 10.68
N LYS A 286 -38.07 -6.14 10.35
CA LYS A 286 -38.05 -7.59 10.56
C LYS A 286 -37.80 -7.86 12.03
N THR A 287 -38.77 -8.49 12.68
CA THR A 287 -38.69 -8.90 14.09
C THR A 287 -38.73 -10.43 14.21
N GLY A 288 -38.00 -10.99 15.17
CA GLY A 288 -38.03 -12.41 15.51
C GLY A 288 -36.80 -13.21 15.08
N GLY A 289 -36.66 -14.41 15.65
CA GLY A 289 -35.46 -15.24 15.50
C GLY A 289 -34.25 -14.71 16.27
N SER A 290 -33.05 -15.02 15.81
CA SER A 290 -31.77 -14.51 16.34
C SER A 290 -31.37 -13.15 15.76
N LEU A 291 -32.34 -12.40 15.21
CA LEU A 291 -32.09 -11.10 14.60
C LEU A 291 -32.27 -10.00 15.63
N ASP A 292 -31.34 -9.04 15.62
CA ASP A 292 -31.48 -7.84 16.41
C ASP A 292 -32.59 -6.93 15.87
N PRO A 293 -33.37 -6.25 16.74
CA PRO A 293 -34.33 -5.24 16.31
C PRO A 293 -33.65 -4.10 15.56
N LEU A 294 -34.32 -3.61 14.50
CA LEU A 294 -33.89 -2.43 13.74
C LEU A 294 -33.65 -1.26 14.70
N GLY A 295 -32.46 -0.68 14.66
CA GLY A 295 -32.09 0.38 15.59
C GLY A 295 -30.79 1.07 15.23
N VAL A 296 -30.56 2.18 15.90
CA VAL A 296 -29.33 2.98 15.79
C VAL A 296 -28.77 3.32 17.15
N ARG A 297 -27.46 3.55 17.24
CA ARG A 297 -26.79 4.08 18.43
C ARG A 297 -25.58 4.91 18.03
N PHE A 298 -25.13 5.80 18.91
CA PHE A 298 -23.82 6.39 18.73
C PHE A 298 -22.75 5.38 19.10
N ASP A 299 -21.71 5.32 18.30
CA ASP A 299 -20.41 4.75 18.64
C ASP A 299 -19.45 5.88 19.07
N SER A 300 -18.17 5.58 19.21
CA SER A 300 -17.14 6.60 19.49
C SER A 300 -17.01 7.62 18.36
N ASN A 301 -16.47 8.81 18.67
CA ASN A 301 -16.09 9.85 17.69
C ASN A 301 -17.21 10.31 16.73
N ASP A 302 -18.43 10.50 17.25
CA ASP A 302 -19.59 10.99 16.46
C ASP A 302 -19.96 10.07 15.29
N ILE A 303 -19.61 8.78 15.41
CA ILE A 303 -20.04 7.73 14.49
C ILE A 303 -21.42 7.25 14.95
N VAL A 304 -22.34 7.08 14.02
CA VAL A 304 -23.61 6.40 14.26
C VAL A 304 -23.54 5.02 13.63
N ARG A 305 -23.93 4.00 14.40
CA ARG A 305 -24.02 2.61 13.97
C ARG A 305 -25.47 2.19 13.86
N MET A 306 -25.80 1.46 12.81
CA MET A 306 -27.10 0.84 12.59
C MET A 306 -27.03 -0.67 12.82
N ARG A 307 -28.19 -1.30 13.03
CA ARG A 307 -28.35 -2.76 13.06
C ARG A 307 -29.74 -3.18 12.62
N GLY A 308 -29.92 -4.48 12.45
CA GLY A 308 -31.21 -5.10 12.20
C GLY A 308 -31.57 -5.06 10.72
N ARG A 309 -32.80 -5.48 10.42
CA ARG A 309 -33.23 -5.69 9.03
C ARG A 309 -34.61 -5.11 8.77
N LEU A 310 -34.84 -4.77 7.51
CA LEU A 310 -36.10 -4.25 7.03
C LEU A 310 -36.51 -5.03 5.79
N THR A 311 -37.68 -5.67 5.85
CA THR A 311 -38.25 -6.42 4.75
C THR A 311 -38.98 -5.45 3.82
N TYR A 312 -38.67 -5.49 2.53
CA TYR A 312 -39.50 -4.85 1.52
C TYR A 312 -40.47 -5.88 0.90
N THR A 313 -41.76 -5.58 0.89
CA THR A 313 -42.85 -6.50 0.49
C THR A 313 -43.25 -6.35 -0.97
N ALA A 314 -42.85 -5.24 -1.61
CA ALA A 314 -43.02 -4.97 -3.03
C ALA A 314 -41.78 -4.27 -3.59
N SER A 315 -41.65 -4.19 -4.92
CA SER A 315 -40.55 -3.46 -5.55
C SER A 315 -40.48 -2.02 -5.07
N THR A 316 -39.26 -1.58 -4.76
CA THR A 316 -39.00 -0.22 -4.28
C THR A 316 -38.70 0.71 -5.45
N VAL A 317 -38.91 2.02 -5.29
CA VAL A 317 -38.51 3.03 -6.27
C VAL A 317 -37.52 4.01 -5.66
N SER A 318 -36.65 4.59 -6.50
CA SER A 318 -35.66 5.57 -6.05
C SER A 318 -36.33 6.77 -5.39
N GLY A 319 -35.83 7.16 -4.21
CA GLY A 319 -36.35 8.26 -3.40
C GLY A 319 -37.35 7.84 -2.32
N GLU A 320 -37.80 6.57 -2.29
CA GLU A 320 -38.69 6.10 -1.21
C GLU A 320 -37.96 6.11 0.15
N VAL A 321 -38.64 6.62 1.17
CA VAL A 321 -38.16 6.63 2.55
C VAL A 321 -38.49 5.29 3.20
N MET A 322 -37.45 4.53 3.58
CA MET A 322 -37.61 3.24 4.25
C MET A 322 -37.94 3.42 5.74
N PHE A 323 -37.20 4.30 6.42
CA PHE A 323 -37.43 4.68 7.81
C PHE A 323 -36.80 6.06 8.10
N THR A 324 -37.15 6.63 9.24
CA THR A 324 -36.60 7.91 9.73
C THR A 324 -35.82 7.69 11.02
N LEU A 325 -34.61 8.25 11.10
CA LEU A 325 -33.76 8.21 12.27
C LEU A 325 -34.37 9.01 13.43
N PRO A 326 -34.08 8.63 14.69
CA PRO A 326 -34.44 9.45 15.84
C PRO A 326 -33.74 10.81 15.80
N ALA A 327 -34.35 11.80 16.45
CA ALA A 327 -33.76 13.13 16.57
C ALA A 327 -32.35 13.05 17.17
N GLY A 328 -31.41 13.79 16.58
CA GLY A 328 -30.01 13.80 16.99
C GLY A 328 -29.12 12.78 16.27
N TYR A 329 -29.65 11.78 15.58
CA TYR A 329 -28.83 10.78 14.86
C TYR A 329 -28.59 11.12 13.39
N ALA A 330 -29.33 12.07 12.82
CA ALA A 330 -29.16 12.48 11.42
C ALA A 330 -27.77 13.09 11.17
N PRO A 331 -27.13 12.77 10.03
CA PRO A 331 -25.84 13.35 9.69
C PRO A 331 -25.96 14.83 9.30
N THR A 332 -24.84 15.52 9.31
CA THR A 332 -24.60 16.93 8.96
C THR A 332 -24.48 17.11 7.46
N ARG A 333 -24.24 16.03 6.73
CA ARG A 333 -24.26 15.94 5.26
C ARG A 333 -24.89 14.62 4.85
N ASP A 334 -25.57 14.59 3.72
CA ASP A 334 -26.17 13.36 3.21
C ASP A 334 -25.07 12.29 2.99
N ARG A 335 -25.37 11.04 3.38
CA ARG A 335 -24.42 9.91 3.34
C ARG A 335 -24.95 8.79 2.47
N MET A 336 -24.28 8.52 1.36
CA MET A 336 -24.59 7.36 0.52
C MET A 336 -23.89 6.10 1.08
N LEU A 337 -24.65 5.04 1.32
CA LEU A 337 -24.19 3.76 1.86
C LEU A 337 -24.68 2.60 0.99
N ILE A 338 -24.07 1.42 1.18
CA ILE A 338 -24.48 0.18 0.50
C ILE A 338 -24.92 -0.83 1.56
N ALA A 339 -26.16 -1.28 1.46
CA ALA A 339 -26.75 -2.27 2.35
C ALA A 339 -26.94 -3.61 1.61
N PRO A 340 -26.48 -4.74 2.15
CA PRO A 340 -26.69 -6.05 1.54
C PRO A 340 -28.17 -6.46 1.59
N VAL A 341 -28.62 -7.18 0.55
CA VAL A 341 -30.00 -7.67 0.42
C VAL A 341 -30.01 -9.20 0.44
N SER A 342 -30.99 -9.81 1.10
CA SER A 342 -31.07 -11.27 1.29
C SER A 342 -31.16 -12.09 -0.01
N ASN A 343 -31.51 -11.47 -1.13
CA ASN A 343 -31.55 -12.10 -2.46
C ASN A 343 -30.20 -12.07 -3.19
N GLY A 344 -29.10 -11.69 -2.51
CA GLY A 344 -27.76 -11.60 -3.08
C GLY A 344 -27.45 -10.27 -3.79
N ALA A 345 -28.41 -9.35 -3.84
CA ALA A 345 -28.18 -7.99 -4.36
C ALA A 345 -27.60 -7.06 -3.28
N ALA A 346 -27.27 -5.84 -3.70
CA ALA A 346 -26.90 -4.73 -2.81
C ALA A 346 -27.79 -3.52 -3.10
N SER A 347 -28.37 -2.94 -2.06
CA SER A 347 -29.21 -1.76 -2.12
C SER A 347 -28.36 -0.52 -1.82
N THR A 348 -28.26 0.39 -2.79
CA THR A 348 -27.71 1.72 -2.53
C THR A 348 -28.75 2.54 -1.78
N ILE A 349 -28.39 3.01 -0.59
CA ILE A 349 -29.23 3.82 0.28
C ILE A 349 -28.57 5.17 0.53
N GLU A 350 -29.34 6.15 0.95
CA GLU A 350 -28.82 7.43 1.40
C GLU A 350 -29.45 7.82 2.73
N VAL A 351 -28.61 8.22 3.68
CA VAL A 351 -29.01 8.78 4.96
C VAL A 351 -28.97 10.30 4.82
N MET A 352 -30.15 10.91 4.76
CA MET A 352 -30.31 12.34 4.56
C MET A 352 -30.06 13.12 5.86
N THR A 353 -29.66 14.38 5.73
CA THR A 353 -29.54 15.36 6.83
C THR A 353 -30.84 15.58 7.61
N THR A 354 -31.98 15.26 6.99
CA THR A 354 -33.30 15.27 7.65
C THR A 354 -33.54 14.07 8.57
N GLY A 355 -32.64 13.08 8.56
CA GLY A 355 -32.80 11.80 9.23
C GLY A 355 -33.54 10.74 8.41
N ALA A 356 -34.04 11.08 7.21
CA ALA A 356 -34.67 10.11 6.33
C ALA A 356 -33.62 9.14 5.75
N VAL A 357 -33.90 7.84 5.82
CA VAL A 357 -33.09 6.81 5.15
C VAL A 357 -33.84 6.35 3.91
N ILE A 358 -33.33 6.73 2.74
CA ILE A 358 -33.99 6.54 1.45
C ILE A 358 -33.28 5.49 0.60
N VAL A 359 -34.04 4.81 -0.26
CA VAL A 359 -33.48 3.93 -1.28
C VAL A 359 -33.10 4.75 -2.52
N ARG A 360 -31.88 4.60 -3.03
CA ARG A 360 -31.44 5.27 -4.27
C ARG A 360 -31.49 4.35 -5.48
N ARG A 361 -31.25 3.05 -5.28
CA ARG A 361 -31.38 2.04 -6.33
C ARG A 361 -32.65 1.20 -6.09
N PRO A 362 -33.64 1.22 -7.00
CA PRO A 362 -34.80 0.34 -6.93
C PRO A 362 -34.41 -1.13 -6.69
N ASN A 363 -35.05 -1.79 -5.72
CA ASN A 363 -34.89 -3.21 -5.44
C ASN A 363 -36.05 -4.00 -6.04
N THR A 364 -35.73 -5.07 -6.76
CA THR A 364 -36.69 -6.03 -7.33
C THR A 364 -36.67 -7.35 -6.54
N GLY A 365 -37.59 -8.28 -6.86
CA GLY A 365 -37.61 -9.61 -6.23
C GLY A 365 -38.11 -9.59 -4.78
N ALA A 366 -39.18 -8.86 -4.50
CA ALA A 366 -39.85 -8.90 -3.20
C ALA A 366 -40.55 -10.25 -2.96
N PRO A 367 -40.72 -10.69 -1.69
CA PRO A 367 -40.18 -10.07 -0.48
C PRO A 367 -38.69 -10.37 -0.31
N SER A 368 -37.94 -9.41 0.22
CA SER A 368 -36.53 -9.60 0.59
C SER A 368 -36.12 -8.61 1.69
N ASP A 369 -35.03 -8.91 2.38
CA ASP A 369 -34.56 -8.13 3.53
C ASP A 369 -33.36 -7.28 3.16
N ILE A 370 -33.40 -6.00 3.50
CA ILE A 370 -32.25 -5.11 3.50
C ILE A 370 -31.63 -5.18 4.91
N SER A 371 -30.36 -5.55 5.01
CA SER A 371 -29.63 -5.59 6.28
C SER A 371 -28.91 -4.27 6.54
N PHE A 372 -29.06 -3.78 7.76
CA PHE A 372 -28.37 -2.61 8.30
C PHE A 372 -27.34 -3.02 9.36
N ASP A 373 -27.05 -4.32 9.48
CA ASP A 373 -26.11 -4.88 10.43
C ASP A 373 -24.73 -4.25 10.22
N ASP A 374 -24.21 -3.56 11.24
CA ASP A 374 -22.91 -2.89 11.27
C ASP A 374 -22.69 -1.76 10.25
N LEU A 375 -23.74 -1.22 9.64
CA LEU A 375 -23.60 0.00 8.84
C LEU A 375 -23.27 1.19 9.74
N THR A 376 -22.21 1.93 9.39
CA THR A 376 -21.77 3.12 10.13
C THR A 376 -21.68 4.33 9.23
N TYR A 377 -21.85 5.51 9.84
CA TYR A 377 -21.57 6.78 9.20
C TYR A 377 -21.17 7.82 10.25
N HIS A 378 -20.40 8.82 9.83
CA HIS A 378 -20.18 10.01 10.64
C HIS A 378 -21.40 10.92 10.57
N ARG A 379 -21.84 11.36 11.75
CA ARG A 379 -22.79 12.44 11.84
C ARG A 379 -22.20 13.71 11.23
#